data_AF-A0A2H1C3Q2-F1
#
_entry.id   AF-A0A2H1C3Q2-F1
#
_cell.length_a   1.000
_cell.length_b   1.000
_cell.length_c   1.000
_cell.angle_alpha   90.00
_cell.angle_beta   90.00
_cell.angle_gamma   90.00
#
_symmetry.space_group_name_H-M   'P 1'
#
loop_
_entity.id
_entity.type
_entity.pdbx_description
1 polymer ?
#
loop_
_entity_poly.entity_id
_entity_poly.type
_entity_poly.pdbx_seq_one_letter_code
_entity_poly.pdbx_strand_id
1 'polypeptide(L)'
;MDDLLSGLPKEIPAASLPRAYLRIARELLELNAKFDPENVNYETVDSALEDILRIRIERGDEQAPFQLGQVFFEKNDYKLAWNYFRLAVEKYNDPRAKYQMGVMLYDNLVEPEQAEEFKKPQTEACRLFEEITQLKFGPQHPVGQRQLVYHAAYNLGRAYHQGFGVYPSSEKALR
;
A
#
# COMPACT_ATOMS: atom_id res chain seq x y z
N MET A 1 -18.06 10.66 -18.80
CA MET A 1 -17.35 11.78 -18.14
C MET A 1 -17.09 11.49 -16.66
N ASP A 2 -17.27 10.24 -16.20
CA ASP A 2 -17.36 9.91 -14.76
C ASP A 2 -16.24 8.99 -14.23
N ASP A 3 -15.32 8.52 -15.06
CA ASP A 3 -14.27 7.58 -14.62
C ASP A 3 -13.04 8.29 -14.01
N LEU A 4 -12.94 9.62 -14.19
CA LEU A 4 -11.93 10.47 -13.55
C LEU A 4 -12.30 10.86 -12.11
N LEU A 5 -13.47 10.43 -11.62
CA LEU A 5 -13.98 10.68 -10.27
C LEU A 5 -14.05 9.41 -9.41
N SER A 6 -13.86 8.22 -9.98
CA SER A 6 -13.53 7.04 -9.19
C SER A 6 -12.12 7.22 -8.60
N GLY A 7 -11.87 6.63 -7.41
CA GLY A 7 -10.73 6.90 -6.54
C GLY A 7 -9.34 6.86 -7.19
N LEU A 8 -8.28 7.07 -6.40
CA LEU A 8 -6.93 6.97 -6.96
C LEU A 8 -6.65 5.54 -7.47
N PRO A 9 -5.88 5.37 -8.56
CA PRO A 9 -5.34 4.07 -8.93
C PRO A 9 -4.64 3.43 -7.72
N LYS A 10 -5.27 2.39 -7.19
CA LYS A 10 -4.84 1.68 -5.96
C LYS A 10 -3.71 0.69 -6.24
N GLU A 11 -3.53 0.32 -7.51
CA GLU A 11 -2.56 -0.68 -7.95
C GLU A 11 -1.19 -0.04 -8.18
N ILE A 12 -0.24 -0.30 -7.28
CA ILE A 12 1.15 -0.49 -7.72
C ILE A 12 1.10 -1.83 -8.45
N PRO A 13 1.47 -1.94 -9.75
CA PRO A 13 1.35 -3.19 -10.48
C PRO A 13 2.25 -4.23 -9.80
N ALA A 14 1.63 -4.98 -8.91
CA ALA A 14 2.16 -6.21 -8.39
C ALA A 14 2.17 -7.11 -9.60
N ALA A 15 3.35 -7.28 -10.19
CA ALA A 15 3.59 -8.52 -10.89
C ALA A 15 3.20 -9.63 -9.90
N SER A 16 2.06 -10.26 -10.18
CA SER A 16 1.68 -11.61 -9.80
C SER A 16 1.18 -11.92 -8.38
N LEU A 17 -0.01 -11.46 -8.01
CA LEU A 17 -0.85 -12.17 -7.02
C LEU A 17 -0.95 -13.69 -7.33
N PRO A 18 -1.05 -14.15 -8.60
CA PRO A 18 -0.99 -15.57 -8.93
C PRO A 18 0.37 -16.27 -8.69
N ARG A 19 1.51 -15.58 -8.73
CA ARG A 19 2.82 -16.19 -8.40
C ARG A 19 3.13 -16.11 -6.91
N ALA A 20 2.52 -15.17 -6.18
CA ALA A 20 2.55 -15.12 -4.73
C ALA A 20 1.94 -16.41 -4.15
N TYR A 21 0.81 -16.89 -4.70
CA TYR A 21 0.16 -18.15 -4.29
C TYR A 21 1.10 -19.37 -4.30
N LEU A 22 1.85 -19.57 -5.38
CA LEU A 22 2.81 -20.69 -5.51
C LEU A 22 4.01 -20.55 -4.56
N ARG A 23 4.41 -19.32 -4.25
CA ARG A 23 5.53 -19.04 -3.33
C ARG A 23 5.10 -19.19 -1.86
N ILE A 24 3.91 -18.71 -1.51
CA ILE A 24 3.30 -18.82 -0.18
C ILE A 24 3.02 -20.28 0.16
N ALA A 25 2.49 -21.07 -0.79
CA ALA A 25 2.31 -22.52 -0.60
C ALA A 25 3.64 -23.27 -0.34
N ARG A 26 4.75 -22.78 -0.89
CA ARG A 26 6.08 -23.38 -0.69
C ARG A 26 6.69 -22.96 0.65
N GLU A 27 6.57 -21.68 1.03
CA GLU A 27 7.00 -21.18 2.34
C GLU A 27 6.17 -21.80 3.49
N LEU A 28 4.88 -22.09 3.26
CA LEU A 28 4.00 -22.84 4.19
C LEU A 28 4.55 -24.24 4.52
N LEU A 29 5.05 -24.96 3.51
CA LEU A 29 5.65 -26.28 3.67
C LEU A 29 6.99 -26.24 4.43
N GLU A 30 7.78 -25.18 4.23
CA GLU A 30 9.09 -25.00 4.87
C GLU A 30 9.00 -24.53 6.34
N LEU A 31 7.94 -23.81 6.69
CA LEU A 31 7.73 -23.25 8.04
C LEU A 31 7.06 -24.22 9.03
N ASN A 32 6.79 -25.47 8.62
CA ASN A 32 6.14 -26.50 9.44
C ASN A 32 4.77 -26.04 10.01
N ALA A 33 4.11 -25.10 9.30
CA ALA A 33 2.77 -24.66 9.63
C ALA A 33 1.80 -25.83 9.38
N LYS A 34 0.88 -26.07 10.32
CA LYS A 34 -0.17 -27.08 10.15
C LYS A 34 -1.13 -26.61 9.08
N PHE A 35 -0.84 -26.97 7.84
CA PHE A 35 -1.73 -26.77 6.71
C PHE A 35 -2.27 -28.12 6.27
N ASP A 36 -3.58 -28.21 6.06
CA ASP A 36 -4.20 -29.37 5.42
C ASP A 36 -4.20 -29.15 3.91
N PRO A 37 -3.28 -29.78 3.15
CA PRO A 37 -3.19 -29.61 1.71
C PRO A 37 -4.40 -30.17 0.95
N GLU A 38 -5.29 -30.92 1.61
CA GLU A 38 -6.50 -31.50 1.02
C GLU A 38 -7.72 -30.58 1.20
N ASN A 39 -7.66 -29.56 2.06
CA ASN A 39 -8.79 -28.69 2.42
C ASN A 39 -8.47 -27.20 2.19
N VAL A 40 -7.76 -26.93 1.08
CA VAL A 40 -7.31 -25.60 0.66
C VAL A 40 -8.46 -24.85 0.00
N ASN A 41 -8.98 -23.84 0.67
CA ASN A 41 -9.90 -22.87 0.08
C ASN A 41 -9.34 -21.45 0.26
N TYR A 42 -10.00 -20.47 -0.34
CA TYR A 42 -9.54 -19.08 -0.32
C TYR A 42 -9.36 -18.54 1.11
N GLU A 43 -10.30 -18.83 2.01
CA GLU A 43 -10.27 -18.36 3.40
C GLU A 43 -9.14 -18.97 4.23
N THR A 44 -8.87 -20.26 4.05
CA THR A 44 -7.80 -20.98 4.76
C THR A 44 -6.41 -20.56 4.27
N VAL A 45 -6.25 -20.28 2.97
CA VAL A 45 -5.00 -19.72 2.42
C VAL A 45 -4.77 -18.30 2.93
N ASP A 46 -5.82 -17.49 2.93
CA ASP A 46 -5.78 -16.11 3.40
C ASP A 46 -5.41 -16.02 4.89
N SER A 47 -6.04 -16.82 5.75
CA SER A 47 -5.70 -16.87 7.18
C SER A 47 -4.28 -17.36 7.41
N ALA A 48 -3.84 -18.39 6.69
CA ALA A 48 -2.47 -18.90 6.82
C ALA A 48 -1.43 -17.87 6.34
N LEU A 49 -1.74 -17.10 5.30
CA LEU A 49 -0.91 -16.00 4.83
C LEU A 49 -0.77 -14.89 5.89
N GLU A 50 -1.87 -14.48 6.52
CA GLU A 50 -1.84 -13.51 7.61
C GLU A 50 -0.93 -13.97 8.77
N ASP A 51 -1.10 -15.23 9.21
CA ASP A 51 -0.31 -15.79 10.31
C ASP A 51 1.18 -15.85 9.98
N ILE A 52 1.54 -16.28 8.76
CA ILE A 52 2.94 -16.27 8.31
C ILE A 52 3.50 -14.85 8.33
N LEU A 53 2.75 -13.88 7.82
CA LEU A 53 3.21 -12.50 7.78
C LEU A 53 3.38 -11.93 9.19
N ARG A 54 2.51 -12.26 10.14
CA ARG A 54 2.68 -11.92 11.57
C ARG A 54 3.97 -12.52 12.13
N ILE A 55 4.23 -13.81 11.88
CA ILE A 55 5.48 -14.48 12.32
C ILE A 55 6.71 -13.80 11.68
N ARG A 56 6.65 -13.43 10.40
CA ARG A 56 7.75 -12.72 9.72
C ARG A 56 7.99 -11.33 10.31
N ILE A 57 6.94 -10.60 10.68
CA ILE A 57 7.05 -9.32 11.40
C ILE A 57 7.77 -9.49 12.74
N GLU A 58 7.39 -10.52 13.51
CA GLU A 58 8.04 -10.85 14.80
C GLU A 58 9.52 -11.20 14.62
N ARG A 59 9.86 -11.86 13.51
CA ARG A 59 11.24 -12.19 13.14
C ARG A 59 12.03 -11.02 12.52
N GLY A 60 11.41 -9.84 12.41
CA GLY A 60 12.09 -8.63 11.93
C GLY A 60 12.17 -8.48 10.42
N ASP A 61 11.34 -9.20 9.66
CA ASP A 61 11.25 -9.04 8.21
C ASP A 61 10.65 -7.65 7.87
N GLU A 62 11.45 -6.81 7.21
CA GLU A 62 11.06 -5.45 6.82
C GLU A 62 9.96 -5.39 5.76
N GLN A 63 9.78 -6.46 4.97
CA GLN A 63 8.80 -6.51 3.89
C GLN A 63 7.42 -6.95 4.39
N ALA A 64 7.37 -7.70 5.49
CA ALA A 64 6.17 -8.35 5.98
C ALA A 64 5.05 -7.39 6.44
N PRO A 65 5.31 -6.25 7.11
CA PRO A 65 4.25 -5.32 7.48
C PRO A 65 3.54 -4.73 6.26
N PHE A 66 4.28 -4.32 5.22
CA PHE A 66 3.67 -3.82 3.98
C PHE A 66 2.80 -4.88 3.31
N GLN A 67 3.31 -6.12 3.21
CA GLN A 67 2.58 -7.25 2.63
C GLN A 67 1.28 -7.54 3.39
N LEU A 68 1.32 -7.53 4.73
CA LEU A 68 0.14 -7.76 5.56
C LEU A 68 -0.86 -6.61 5.44
N GLY A 69 -0.39 -5.36 5.34
CA GLY A 69 -1.24 -4.22 5.06
C GLY A 69 -1.97 -4.35 3.71
N GLN A 70 -1.30 -4.88 2.67
CA GLN A 70 -1.95 -5.14 1.37
C GLN A 70 -3.06 -6.20 1.49
N VAL A 71 -2.81 -7.29 2.22
CA VAL A 71 -3.84 -8.33 2.46
C VAL A 71 -5.09 -7.73 3.08
N PHE A 72 -4.94 -6.93 4.14
CA PHE A 72 -6.11 -6.28 4.78
C PHE A 72 -6.76 -5.22 3.90
N PHE A 73 -5.98 -4.50 3.09
CA PHE A 73 -6.51 -3.53 2.15
C PHE A 73 -7.39 -4.20 1.08
N GLU A 74 -6.96 -5.34 0.52
CA GLU A 74 -7.74 -6.13 -0.44
C GLU A 74 -9.02 -6.70 0.18
N LYS A 75 -8.98 -7.02 1.48
CA LYS A 75 -10.16 -7.45 2.25
C LYS A 75 -11.09 -6.30 2.67
N ASN A 76 -10.75 -5.05 2.35
CA ASN A 76 -11.42 -3.84 2.82
C ASN A 76 -11.41 -3.65 4.34
N ASP A 77 -10.51 -4.33 5.07
CA ASP A 77 -10.24 -4.02 6.48
C ASP A 77 -9.23 -2.87 6.55
N TYR A 78 -9.72 -1.67 6.28
CA TYR A 78 -8.86 -0.48 6.18
C TYR A 78 -8.24 -0.10 7.52
N LYS A 79 -8.89 -0.43 8.64
CA LYS A 79 -8.34 -0.19 9.97
C LYS A 79 -7.06 -0.99 10.18
N LEU A 80 -7.06 -2.29 9.88
CA LEU A 80 -5.86 -3.12 9.97
C LEU A 80 -4.84 -2.77 8.90
N ALA A 81 -5.28 -2.50 7.67
CA ALA A 81 -4.39 -2.06 6.59
C ALA A 81 -3.58 -0.82 7.00
N TRP A 82 -4.25 0.19 7.55
CA TRP A 82 -3.62 1.42 8.04
C TRP A 82 -2.55 1.14 9.09
N ASN A 83 -2.87 0.31 10.09
CA ASN A 83 -1.94 -0.02 11.17
C ASN A 83 -0.67 -0.70 10.63
N TYR A 84 -0.80 -1.61 9.67
CA TYR A 84 0.34 -2.31 9.10
C TYR A 84 1.16 -1.46 8.14
N PHE A 85 0.52 -0.58 7.35
CA PHE A 85 1.28 0.40 6.55
C PHE A 85 2.01 1.40 7.45
N ARG A 86 1.37 1.89 8.51
CA ARG A 86 2.01 2.75 9.50
C ARG A 86 3.22 2.07 10.14
N LEU A 87 3.09 0.80 10.54
CA LEU A 87 4.21 0.02 11.05
C LEU A 87 5.37 -0.08 10.05
N ALA A 88 5.08 -0.32 8.76
CA ALA A 88 6.09 -0.38 7.70
C ALA A 88 6.82 0.97 7.53
N VAL A 89 6.10 2.08 7.58
CA VAL A 89 6.68 3.43 7.48
C VAL A 89 7.51 3.77 8.71
N GLU A 90 6.98 3.58 9.91
CA GLU A 90 7.65 3.99 11.16
C GLU A 90 8.90 3.15 11.45
N LYS A 91 8.86 1.85 11.17
CA LYS A 91 9.97 0.94 11.51
C LYS A 91 11.01 0.81 10.40
N TYR A 92 10.59 0.87 9.14
CA TYR A 92 11.45 0.54 7.99
C TYR A 92 11.49 1.64 6.92
N ASN A 93 10.79 2.77 7.12
CA ASN A 93 10.69 3.86 6.15
C ASN A 93 10.25 3.37 4.75
N ASP A 94 9.30 2.43 4.71
CA ASP A 94 8.86 1.81 3.46
C ASP A 94 8.08 2.81 2.57
N PRO A 95 8.61 3.18 1.40
CA PRO A 95 7.97 4.16 0.53
C PRO A 95 6.67 3.65 -0.11
N ARG A 96 6.51 2.32 -0.24
CA ARG A 96 5.28 1.71 -0.78
C ARG A 96 4.15 1.81 0.24
N ALA A 97 4.45 1.57 1.50
CA ALA A 97 3.48 1.75 2.58
C ALA A 97 3.09 3.23 2.73
N LYS A 98 4.06 4.15 2.61
CA LYS A 98 3.79 5.59 2.58
C LYS A 98 2.84 5.98 1.45
N TYR A 99 3.04 5.41 0.25
CA TYR A 99 2.13 5.63 -0.88
C TYR A 99 0.72 5.16 -0.56
N GLN A 100 0.57 3.96 0.00
CA GLN A 100 -0.75 3.40 0.31
C GLN A 100 -1.46 4.17 1.42
N MET A 101 -0.74 4.67 2.42
CA MET A 101 -1.31 5.61 3.40
C MET A 101 -1.82 6.89 2.72
N GLY A 102 -1.06 7.43 1.75
CA GLY A 102 -1.51 8.57 0.94
C GLY A 102 -2.81 8.27 0.19
N VAL A 103 -2.91 7.10 -0.46
CA VAL A 103 -4.14 6.66 -1.15
C VAL A 103 -5.31 6.57 -0.17
N MET A 104 -5.12 5.94 0.99
CA MET A 104 -6.17 5.78 1.99
C MET A 104 -6.68 7.11 2.53
N LEU A 105 -5.77 8.06 2.82
CA LEU A 105 -6.13 9.40 3.28
C LEU A 105 -6.88 10.19 2.19
N TYR A 106 -6.44 10.08 0.94
CA TYR A 106 -7.06 10.77 -0.18
C TYR A 106 -8.50 10.27 -0.42
N ASP A 107 -8.68 8.96 -0.48
CA ASP A 107 -9.96 8.31 -0.79
C ASP A 107 -10.92 8.20 0.42
N ASN A 108 -10.57 8.78 1.58
CA ASN A 108 -11.34 8.68 2.83
C ASN A 108 -11.58 7.24 3.31
N LEU A 109 -10.55 6.39 3.18
CA LEU A 109 -10.61 4.99 3.63
C LEU A 109 -10.14 4.81 5.08
N VAL A 110 -9.57 5.85 5.69
CA VAL A 110 -9.06 5.81 7.06
C VAL A 110 -10.21 6.08 8.05
N GLU A 111 -10.31 5.26 9.10
CA GLU A 111 -11.29 5.47 10.15
C GLU A 111 -11.13 6.85 10.81
N PRO A 112 -12.22 7.52 11.21
CA PRO A 112 -12.15 8.86 11.80
C PRO A 112 -11.15 8.97 12.94
N GLU A 113 -11.11 8.00 13.85
CA GLU A 113 -10.21 7.99 15.00
C GLU A 113 -8.73 7.90 14.59
N GLN A 114 -8.43 7.18 13.49
CA GLN A 114 -7.08 7.10 12.94
C GLN A 114 -6.71 8.38 12.17
N ALA A 115 -7.69 9.03 11.54
CA ALA A 115 -7.50 10.24 10.76
C ALA A 115 -7.40 11.53 11.61
N GLU A 116 -7.82 11.50 12.89
CA GLU A 116 -7.78 12.64 13.81
C GLU A 116 -6.39 13.29 13.97
N GLU A 117 -5.31 12.51 13.78
CA GLU A 117 -3.95 13.05 13.78
C GLU A 117 -3.69 14.02 12.62
N PHE A 118 -4.50 13.97 11.56
CA PHE A 118 -4.42 14.83 10.39
C PHE A 118 -5.59 15.80 10.33
N LYS A 119 -5.33 17.09 10.61
CA LYS A 119 -6.34 18.16 10.48
C LYS A 119 -6.98 18.24 9.09
N LYS A 120 -6.26 17.81 8.05
CA LYS A 120 -6.69 17.77 6.65
C LYS A 120 -6.11 16.51 5.97
N PRO A 121 -6.79 15.35 6.05
CA PRO A 121 -6.28 14.07 5.55
C PRO A 121 -5.84 14.13 4.08
N GLN A 122 -6.63 14.78 3.21
CA GLN A 122 -6.30 14.90 1.79
C GLN A 122 -5.07 15.77 1.52
N THR A 123 -4.87 16.82 2.33
CA THR A 123 -3.65 17.63 2.23
C THR A 123 -2.44 16.82 2.66
N GLU A 124 -2.57 16.00 3.69
CA GLU A 124 -1.52 15.07 4.09
C GLU A 124 -1.24 14.03 3.01
N ALA A 125 -2.28 13.45 2.39
CA ALA A 125 -2.11 12.53 1.26
C ALA A 125 -1.25 13.14 0.14
N CYS A 126 -1.55 14.38 -0.25
CA CYS A 126 -0.78 15.08 -1.27
C CYS A 126 0.68 15.33 -0.85
N ARG A 127 0.91 15.62 0.43
CA ARG A 127 2.26 15.75 1.00
C ARG A 127 3.03 14.44 0.90
N LEU A 128 2.40 13.31 1.23
CA LEU A 128 3.01 11.98 1.10
C LEU A 128 3.35 11.65 -0.36
N PHE A 129 2.45 11.95 -1.31
CA PHE A 129 2.75 11.79 -2.73
C PHE A 129 3.91 12.67 -3.17
N GLU A 130 3.95 13.93 -2.74
CA GLU A 130 5.05 14.84 -3.05
C GLU A 130 6.40 14.30 -2.57
N GLU A 131 6.48 13.76 -1.34
CA GLU A 131 7.71 13.10 -0.85
C GLU A 131 8.13 11.93 -1.73
N ILE A 132 7.18 11.09 -2.14
CA ILE A 132 7.46 9.92 -2.98
C ILE A 132 7.98 10.35 -4.35
N THR A 133 7.48 11.46 -4.92
CA THR A 133 7.99 11.95 -6.21
C THR A 133 9.48 12.36 -6.17
N GLN A 134 10.03 12.64 -4.98
CA GLN A 134 11.44 12.98 -4.81
C GLN A 134 12.36 11.76 -4.72
N LEU A 135 11.82 10.53 -4.67
CA LEU A 135 12.63 9.33 -4.62
C LEU A 135 13.43 9.17 -5.92
N LYS A 136 14.74 8.98 -5.78
CA LYS A 136 15.60 8.59 -6.90
C LYS A 136 15.26 7.16 -7.30
N PHE A 137 15.37 6.86 -8.58
CA PHE A 137 15.21 5.52 -9.11
C PHE A 137 16.23 5.25 -10.21
N GLY A 138 16.54 3.97 -10.45
CA GLY A 138 17.56 3.53 -11.39
C GLY A 138 18.06 2.13 -11.04
N PRO A 139 19.09 1.61 -11.74
CA PRO A 139 19.62 0.26 -11.50
C PRO A 139 20.08 -0.03 -10.06
N GLN A 140 20.44 1.01 -9.31
CA GLN A 140 20.92 0.96 -7.93
C GLN A 140 19.81 1.09 -6.87
N HIS A 141 18.56 1.20 -7.31
CA HIS A 141 17.39 1.42 -6.44
C HIS A 141 16.45 0.21 -6.47
N PRO A 142 15.56 0.06 -5.47
CA PRO A 142 14.59 -1.03 -5.44
C PRO A 142 13.80 -1.17 -6.75
N VAL A 143 13.62 -2.42 -7.18
CA VAL A 143 12.76 -2.77 -8.31
C VAL A 143 11.34 -2.25 -8.02
N GLY A 144 10.73 -1.58 -8.99
CA GLY A 144 9.41 -0.98 -8.82
C GLY A 144 9.42 0.48 -8.35
N GLN A 145 10.55 1.02 -7.88
CA GLN A 145 10.58 2.40 -7.34
C GLN A 145 10.27 3.47 -8.40
N ARG A 146 10.70 3.27 -9.65
CA ARG A 146 10.32 4.15 -10.77
C ARG A 146 8.80 4.21 -10.93
N GLN A 147 8.16 3.05 -10.94
CA GLN A 147 6.71 2.94 -11.07
C GLN A 147 6.05 3.64 -9.89
N LEU A 148 6.49 3.39 -8.66
CA LEU A 148 5.96 4.05 -7.46
C LEU A 148 6.00 5.59 -7.57
N VAL A 149 7.13 6.14 -8.03
CA VAL A 149 7.30 7.59 -8.28
C VAL A 149 6.30 8.09 -9.31
N TYR A 150 6.12 7.38 -10.42
CA TYR A 150 5.16 7.77 -11.45
C TYR A 150 3.69 7.67 -10.98
N HIS A 151 3.32 6.69 -10.17
CA HIS A 151 1.97 6.62 -9.58
C HIS A 151 1.72 7.78 -8.61
N ALA A 152 2.70 8.11 -7.76
CA ALA A 152 2.60 9.26 -6.87
C ALA A 152 2.49 10.58 -7.66
N ALA A 153 3.29 10.76 -8.70
CA ALA A 153 3.22 11.94 -9.58
C ALA A 153 1.86 12.04 -10.27
N TYR A 154 1.34 10.93 -10.79
CA TYR A 154 0.01 10.89 -11.41
C TYR A 154 -1.10 11.29 -10.42
N ASN A 155 -1.10 10.73 -9.22
CA ASN A 155 -2.10 11.04 -8.19
C ASN A 155 -2.00 12.50 -7.73
N LEU A 156 -0.78 13.01 -7.54
CA LEU A 156 -0.54 14.41 -7.19
C LEU A 156 -0.97 15.34 -8.32
N GLY A 157 -0.73 14.95 -9.58
CA GLY A 157 -1.17 15.70 -10.75
C GLY A 157 -2.70 15.78 -10.84
N ARG A 158 -3.41 14.66 -10.59
CA ARG A 158 -4.88 14.66 -10.46
C ARG A 158 -5.36 15.56 -9.32
N ALA A 159 -4.70 15.49 -8.16
CA ALA A 159 -5.03 16.35 -7.02
C ALA A 159 -4.92 17.84 -7.36
N TYR A 160 -3.83 18.25 -8.03
CA TYR A 160 -3.65 19.62 -8.52
C TYR A 160 -4.61 20.01 -9.63
N HIS A 161 -5.02 19.07 -10.48
CA HIS A 161 -6.03 19.33 -11.50
C HIS A 161 -7.41 19.59 -10.87
N GLN A 162 -7.77 18.81 -9.85
CA GLN A 162 -9.07 18.84 -9.19
C GLN A 162 -9.17 19.87 -8.06
N GLY A 163 -8.05 20.32 -7.50
CA GLY A 163 -8.03 21.14 -6.30
C GLY A 163 -8.39 20.37 -5.02
N PHE A 164 -8.14 19.07 -4.99
CA PHE A 164 -8.50 18.21 -3.87
C PHE A 164 -7.28 17.91 -3.01
N GLY A 165 -7.32 18.33 -1.75
CA GLY A 165 -6.16 18.28 -0.84
C GLY A 165 -5.10 19.37 -1.07
N VAL A 166 -5.08 20.00 -2.25
CA VAL A 166 -4.16 21.08 -2.65
C VAL A 166 -4.89 22.19 -3.41
N TYR A 167 -4.29 23.38 -3.50
CA TYR A 167 -4.79 24.43 -4.38
C TYR A 167 -4.63 24.02 -5.85
N PRO A 168 -5.66 24.21 -6.70
CA PRO A 168 -5.58 23.85 -8.12
C PRO A 168 -4.40 24.53 -8.82
N SER A 169 -3.70 23.80 -9.69
CA SER A 169 -2.58 24.33 -10.48
C SER A 169 -2.30 23.51 -11.73
N SER A 170 -2.50 24.11 -12.91
CA SER A 170 -2.18 23.46 -14.20
C SER A 170 -0.69 23.20 -14.37
N GLU A 171 0.17 24.09 -13.85
CA GLU A 171 1.63 23.91 -13.93
C GLU A 171 2.06 22.67 -13.14
N LYS A 172 1.60 22.53 -11.89
CA LYS A 172 1.94 21.38 -11.06
C LYS A 172 1.25 20.09 -11.50
N ALA A 173 0.07 20.19 -12.12
CA ALA A 173 -0.64 19.03 -12.65
C ALA A 173 0.05 18.35 -13.85
N LEU A 174 0.92 19.08 -14.56
CA LEU A 174 1.62 18.60 -15.77
C LEU A 174 3.09 18.20 -15.53
N ARG A 175 3.57 18.28 -14.29
CA ARG A 175 4.93 17.89 -13.90
C ARG A 175 4.99 16.43 -13.44
#